data_AF-A0AA41QQ00-F1
#
_entry.id   AF-A0AA41QQ00-F1
#
_cell.length_a   1.000
_cell.length_b   1.000
_cell.length_c   1.000
_cell.angle_alpha   90.00
_cell.angle_beta   90.00
_cell.angle_gamma   90.00
#
_symmetry.space_group_name_H-M   'P 1'
#
loop_
_entity.id
_entity.type
_entity.pdbx_description
1 polymer ?
#
loop_
_entity_poly.entity_id
_entity_poly.type
_entity_poly.pdbx_seq_one_letter_code
_entity_poly.pdbx_strand_id
1 'polypeptide(L)'
;MHSDKAKYCTYVLWLSGCSRQTIAGWTGLAESQVRGIVSRSPWHNRTSIPREERQRLLQDYRAVRFNGDGTAIDGGLLDRHDWVPRDEGYYLQPQSSYRQQRSVNA
;
A
#
# COMPACT_ATOMS: atom_id res chain seq x y z
N MET A 1 16.90 1.96 -13.44
CA MET A 1 16.03 2.64 -12.46
C MET A 1 14.59 2.59 -13.00
N HIS A 2 13.59 2.22 -12.19
CA HIS A 2 12.19 2.19 -12.66
C HIS A 2 11.58 3.60 -12.64
N SER A 3 10.62 3.85 -13.55
CA SER A 3 9.87 5.12 -13.58
C SER A 3 9.04 5.30 -12.31
N ASP A 4 8.72 6.55 -11.99
CA ASP A 4 7.95 6.85 -10.77
C ASP A 4 6.51 6.34 -10.89
N LYS A 5 5.94 6.35 -12.10
CA LYS A 5 4.69 5.63 -12.41
C LYS A 5 4.76 4.15 -12.02
N ALA A 6 5.80 3.44 -12.43
CA ALA A 6 5.94 2.01 -12.13
C ALA A 6 6.04 1.74 -10.62
N LYS A 7 6.81 2.56 -9.89
CA LYS A 7 6.93 2.45 -8.43
C LYS A 7 5.59 2.75 -7.74
N TYR A 8 4.95 3.84 -8.13
CA TYR A 8 3.67 4.27 -7.58
C TYR A 8 2.60 3.18 -7.73
N CYS A 9 2.38 2.67 -8.95
CA CYS A 9 1.43 1.59 -9.19
C CYS A 9 1.78 0.32 -8.39
N THR A 10 3.07 -0.04 -8.35
CA THR A 10 3.53 -1.22 -7.60
C THR A 10 3.22 -1.09 -6.11
N TYR A 11 3.49 0.07 -5.50
CA TYR A 11 3.25 0.28 -4.07
C TYR A 11 1.75 0.28 -3.72
N VAL A 12 0.91 0.94 -4.53
CA VAL A 12 -0.54 0.96 -4.31
C VAL A 12 -1.11 -0.45 -4.40
N LEU A 13 -0.81 -1.18 -5.48
CA LEU A 13 -1.31 -2.54 -5.66
C LEU A 13 -0.77 -3.50 -4.57
N TRP A 14 0.50 -3.32 -4.17
CA TRP A 14 1.10 -4.09 -3.09
C TRP A 14 0.38 -3.86 -1.76
N LEU A 15 0.19 -2.61 -1.34
CA LEU A 15 -0.51 -2.26 -0.09
C LEU A 15 -1.97 -2.72 -0.08
N SER A 16 -2.60 -2.76 -1.26
CA SER A 16 -3.96 -3.26 -1.47
C SER A 16 -4.08 -4.78 -1.37
N GLY A 17 -2.96 -5.50 -1.30
CA GLY A 17 -2.95 -6.96 -1.13
C GLY A 17 -2.81 -7.74 -2.44
N CYS A 18 -2.43 -7.13 -3.55
CA CYS A 18 -2.18 -7.87 -4.79
C CYS A 18 -0.90 -8.72 -4.69
N SER A 19 -0.91 -9.91 -5.29
CA SER A 19 0.30 -10.72 -5.44
C SER A 19 1.28 -10.08 -6.44
N ARG A 20 2.55 -10.46 -6.42
CA ARG A 20 3.55 -9.94 -7.38
C ARG A 20 3.17 -10.25 -8.83
N GLN A 21 2.58 -11.41 -9.06
CA GLN A 21 2.11 -11.83 -10.38
C GLN A 21 0.93 -10.97 -10.86
N THR A 22 -0.03 -10.68 -9.99
CA THR A 22 -1.12 -9.74 -10.32
C THR A 22 -0.58 -8.36 -10.63
N ILE A 23 0.36 -7.85 -9.83
CA ILE A 23 1.00 -6.55 -10.07
C ILE A 23 1.74 -6.52 -11.41
N ALA A 24 2.48 -7.58 -11.74
CA ALA A 24 3.14 -7.74 -13.03
C ALA A 24 2.14 -7.65 -14.18
N GLY A 25 1.00 -8.33 -14.07
CA GLY A 25 -0.09 -8.26 -15.06
C GLY A 25 -0.69 -6.86 -15.22
N TRP A 26 -0.86 -6.10 -14.14
CA TRP A 26 -1.37 -4.73 -14.20
C TRP A 26 -0.35 -3.74 -14.79
N THR A 27 0.92 -3.89 -14.43
CA THR A 27 1.97 -2.90 -14.75
C THR A 27 2.72 -3.21 -16.04
N GLY A 28 2.57 -4.41 -16.60
CA GLY A 28 3.38 -4.89 -17.72
C GLY A 28 4.85 -5.17 -17.37
N LEU A 29 5.19 -5.17 -16.09
CA LEU A 29 6.54 -5.47 -15.60
C LEU A 29 6.76 -6.98 -15.48
N ALA A 30 8.02 -7.42 -15.54
CA ALA A 30 8.37 -8.77 -15.14
C ALA A 30 8.22 -8.94 -13.61
N GLU A 31 7.85 -10.14 -13.15
CA GLU A 31 7.70 -10.42 -11.72
C GLU A 31 8.99 -10.14 -10.92
N SER A 32 10.15 -10.40 -11.53
CA SER A 32 11.47 -10.08 -10.94
C SER A 32 11.68 -8.58 -10.70
N GLN A 33 11.15 -7.74 -11.59
CA GLN A 33 11.18 -6.28 -11.45
C GLN A 33 10.25 -5.83 -10.32
N VAL A 34 9.03 -6.38 -10.28
CA VAL A 34 8.08 -6.13 -9.18
C VAL A 34 8.69 -6.51 -7.83
N ARG A 35 9.30 -7.70 -7.74
CA ARG A 35 10.03 -8.14 -6.53
C ARG A 35 11.11 -7.13 -6.14
N GLY A 36 11.92 -6.68 -7.09
CA GLY A 36 12.97 -5.70 -6.84
C GLY A 36 12.44 -4.33 -6.38
N ILE A 37 11.29 -3.88 -6.88
CA ILE A 37 10.63 -2.65 -6.41
C ILE A 37 10.13 -2.83 -4.99
N VAL A 38 9.39 -3.90 -4.70
CA VAL A 38 8.82 -4.17 -3.37
C VAL A 38 9.91 -4.36 -2.32
N SER A 39 10.97 -5.12 -2.61
CA SER A 39 12.05 -5.39 -1.65
C SER A 39 12.84 -4.15 -1.23
N ARG A 40 12.82 -3.08 -2.02
CA ARG A 40 13.45 -1.79 -1.67
C ARG A 40 12.48 -0.79 -1.06
N SER A 41 11.20 -1.15 -0.95
CA SER A 41 10.19 -0.30 -0.35
C SER A 41 10.20 -0.45 1.18
N PRO A 42 9.79 0.60 1.92
CA PRO A 42 9.53 0.49 3.36
C PRO A 42 8.43 -0.52 3.69
N TRP A 43 7.60 -0.87 2.70
CA TRP A 43 6.41 -1.71 2.85
C TRP A 43 6.65 -3.15 2.42
N HIS A 44 7.91 -3.59 2.27
CA HIS A 44 8.24 -4.91 1.73
C HIS A 44 7.60 -6.07 2.51
N ASN A 45 7.41 -5.90 3.82
CA ASN A 45 6.71 -6.85 4.69
C ASN A 45 5.25 -6.43 4.91
N ARG A 46 4.45 -6.44 3.85
CA ARG A 46 3.03 -6.05 3.89
C ARG A 46 2.23 -6.72 5.01
N THR A 47 2.49 -8.00 5.26
CA THR A 47 1.70 -8.81 6.19
C THR A 47 1.89 -8.38 7.65
N SER A 48 3.00 -7.72 7.98
CA SER A 48 3.20 -7.13 9.31
C SER A 48 2.56 -5.74 9.46
N ILE A 49 1.99 -5.16 8.39
CA ILE A 49 1.34 -3.85 8.44
C ILE A 49 -0.14 -4.05 8.79
N PRO A 50 -0.64 -3.46 9.90
CA PRO A 50 -2.06 -3.54 10.26
C PRO A 50 -2.96 -3.06 9.13
N ARG A 51 -4.15 -3.66 9.00
CA ARG A 51 -5.13 -3.29 7.96
C ARG A 51 -5.45 -1.80 7.97
N GLU A 52 -5.67 -1.22 9.14
CA GLU A 52 -5.95 0.21 9.30
C GLU A 52 -4.80 1.08 8.80
N GLU A 53 -3.57 0.67 9.08
CA GLU A 53 -2.38 1.40 8.62
C GLU A 53 -2.21 1.28 7.10
N ARG A 54 -2.42 0.09 6.52
CA ARG A 54 -2.47 -0.07 5.06
C ARG A 54 -3.56 0.80 4.45
N GLN A 55 -4.72 0.91 5.10
CA GLN A 55 -5.80 1.75 4.63
C GLN A 55 -5.41 3.24 4.65
N ARG A 56 -4.72 3.71 5.70
CA ARG A 56 -4.20 5.08 5.77
C ARG A 56 -3.19 5.35 4.67
N LEU A 57 -2.18 4.48 4.52
CA LEU A 57 -1.18 4.59 3.45
C LEU A 57 -1.82 4.66 2.06
N LEU A 58 -2.85 3.84 1.79
CA LEU A 58 -3.57 3.90 0.52
C LEU A 58 -4.29 5.24 0.31
N GLN A 59 -4.87 5.84 1.37
CA GLN A 59 -5.47 7.17 1.25
C GLN A 59 -4.42 8.25 1.04
N ASP A 60 -3.25 8.15 1.67
CA ASP A 60 -2.13 9.08 1.44
C ASP A 60 -1.66 9.01 -0.02
N TYR A 61 -1.49 7.80 -0.57
CA TYR A 61 -1.17 7.64 -1.99
C TYR A 61 -2.28 8.19 -2.90
N ARG A 62 -3.55 7.99 -2.54
CA ARG A 62 -4.69 8.51 -3.30
C ARG A 62 -4.70 10.04 -3.32
N ALA A 63 -4.39 10.69 -2.20
CA ALA A 63 -4.35 12.13 -2.07
C ALA A 63 -3.30 12.77 -3.00
N VAL A 64 -2.19 12.07 -3.26
CA VAL A 64 -1.11 12.53 -4.15
C VAL A 64 -1.17 11.91 -5.55
N ARG A 65 -2.28 11.27 -5.94
CA ARG A 65 -2.42 10.55 -7.22
C ARG A 65 -2.26 11.44 -8.45
N PHE A 66 -2.65 12.69 -8.33
CA PHE A 66 -2.65 13.65 -9.44
C PHE A 66 -1.58 14.71 -9.20
N ASN A 67 -0.83 15.03 -10.25
CA ASN A 67 0.08 16.17 -10.26
C ASN A 67 -0.72 17.48 -10.27
N GLY A 68 -0.05 18.62 -10.04
CA GLY A 68 -0.71 19.93 -10.01
C GLY A 68 -1.38 20.34 -11.33
N ASP A 69 -1.04 19.69 -12.45
CA ASP A 69 -1.66 19.87 -13.77
C ASP A 69 -2.89 18.96 -14.00
N GLY A 70 -3.28 18.15 -13.02
CA GLY A 70 -4.38 17.18 -13.12
C GLY A 70 -3.98 15.86 -13.79
N THR A 71 -2.73 15.66 -14.18
CA THR A 71 -2.26 14.40 -14.77
C THR A 71 -2.11 13.35 -13.67
N ALA A 72 -2.73 12.18 -13.85
CA ALA A 72 -2.57 11.04 -12.95
C ALA A 72 -1.16 10.44 -13.06
N ILE A 73 -0.48 10.24 -11.93
CA ILE A 73 0.86 9.63 -11.86
C ILE A 73 0.83 8.20 -12.45
N ASP A 74 -0.25 7.46 -12.22
CA ASP A 74 -0.43 6.10 -12.75
C ASP A 74 -0.88 6.07 -14.23
N GLY A 75 -1.18 7.22 -14.83
CA GLY A 75 -1.69 7.33 -16.21
C GLY A 75 -2.98 6.55 -16.44
N GLY A 76 -3.89 6.54 -15.47
CA GLY A 76 -5.22 5.91 -15.54
C GLY A 76 -5.25 4.43 -15.15
N LEU A 77 -4.10 3.81 -14.88
CA LEU A 77 -4.00 2.39 -14.55
C LEU A 77 -4.83 2.03 -13.31
N LEU A 78 -4.98 2.94 -12.35
CA LEU A 78 -5.69 2.70 -11.09
C LEU A 78 -7.13 3.20 -11.08
N ASP A 79 -7.70 3.61 -12.22
CA ASP A 79 -9.08 4.15 -12.27
C ASP A 79 -10.16 3.14 -11.86
N ARG A 80 -9.88 1.85 -12.06
CA ARG A 80 -10.79 0.74 -11.71
C ARG A 80 -10.30 -0.07 -10.51
N HIS A 81 -9.36 0.49 -9.75
CA HIS A 81 -8.77 -0.17 -8.59
C HIS A 81 -9.40 0.34 -7.29
N ASP A 82 -9.83 -0.57 -6.42
CA ASP A 82 -10.41 -0.21 -5.13
C ASP A 82 -9.34 0.23 -4.13
N TRP A 83 -9.51 1.39 -3.49
CA TRP A 83 -8.56 1.95 -2.53
C TRP A 83 -8.74 1.40 -1.11
N VAL A 84 -8.86 0.07 -1.01
CA VAL A 84 -9.04 -0.64 0.26
C VAL A 84 -8.09 -1.85 0.33
N PRO A 85 -7.46 -2.11 1.49
CA PRO A 85 -6.68 -3.32 1.67
C PRO A 85 -7.58 -4.55 1.58
N ARG A 86 -7.18 -5.51 0.73
CA ARG A 86 -7.74 -6.86 0.76
C ARG A 86 -7.17 -7.60 1.96
N ASP A 87 -8.04 -8.28 2.67
CA ASP A 87 -7.65 -9.14 3.78
C ASP A 87 -7.09 -10.44 3.18
N GLU A 88 -5.77 -10.48 3.01
CA GLU A 88 -5.04 -11.74 2.82
C GLU A 88 -5.07 -12.50 4.15
N GLY A 89 -6.15 -13.23 4.42
CA GLY A 89 -6.27 -14.20 5.51
C GLY A 89 -6.03 -13.66 6.93
N TYR A 90 -7.11 -13.38 7.65
CA TYR A 90 -7.22 -13.29 9.12
C TYR A 90 -5.92 -13.10 9.92
N TYR A 91 -5.54 -11.86 10.17
CA TYR A 91 -4.82 -11.51 11.40
C TYR A 91 -5.78 -10.79 12.33
N LEU A 92 -6.43 -11.57 13.20
CA LEU A 92 -6.86 -11.07 14.50
C LEU A 92 -5.61 -10.61 15.24
N GLN A 93 -5.35 -9.31 15.31
CA GLN A 93 -4.44 -8.78 16.31
C GLN A 93 -5.25 -8.52 17.59
N PRO A 94 -4.84 -9.05 18.76
CA PRO A 94 -5.46 -8.66 20.01
C PRO A 94 -5.23 -7.16 20.21
N GLN A 95 -6.28 -6.45 20.61
CA GLN A 95 -6.21 -5.04 20.99
C GLN A 95 -5.14 -4.89 22.09
N SER A 96 -3.94 -4.44 21.73
CA SER A 96 -2.94 -4.06 22.71
C SER A 96 -3.44 -2.77 23.35
N SER A 97 -3.96 -2.92 24.56
CA SER A 97 -4.45 -1.86 25.41
C SER A 97 -3.35 -0.82 25.64
N TYR A 98 -3.42 0.31 24.94
CA TYR A 98 -2.83 1.54 25.45
C TYR A 98 -3.64 1.95 26.69
N ARG A 99 -3.21 1.42 27.84
CA ARG A 99 -3.69 1.81 29.16
C ARG A 99 -3.30 3.27 29.37
N GLN A 100 -4.27 4.13 29.12
CA GLN A 100 -4.24 5.55 29.40
C GLN A 100 -3.89 5.74 30.89
N GLN A 101 -2.85 6.54 31.15
CA GLN A 101 -2.50 7.02 32.47
C GLN A 101 -3.73 7.69 33.10
N ARG A 102 -4.13 7.24 34.29
CA ARG A 102 -4.87 8.07 35.23
C ARG A 102 -4.01 8.22 36.48
N SER A 103 -3.58 9.46 36.68
CA SER A 103 -2.96 9.99 37.88
C SER A 103 -3.71 9.52 39.12
N VAL A 104 -2.98 9.00 40.10
CA VAL A 104 -3.45 8.87 41.47
C VAL A 104 -2.89 10.06 42.25
N ASN A 105 -3.77 11.02 42.55
CA ASN A 105 -3.62 11.90 43.70
C ASN A 105 -4.56 11.33 44.77
N ALA A 106 -4.00 10.83 45.86
CA ALA A 106 -4.63 10.66 47.15
C ALA A 106 -3.52 10.62 48.21
#